data_AF-A0A352KM93-F1
#
_entry.id   AF-A0A352KM93-F1
#
_cell.length_a   1.000
_cell.length_b   1.000
_cell.length_c   1.000
_cell.angle_alpha   90.00
_cell.angle_beta   90.00
_cell.angle_gamma   90.00
#
_symmetry.space_group_name_H-M   'P 1'
#
loop_
_entity.id
_entity.type
_entity.pdbx_description
1 polymer ?
#
loop_
_entity_poly.entity_id
_entity_poly.type
_entity_poly.pdbx_seq_one_letter_code
_entity_poly.pdbx_strand_id
1 'polypeptide(L)'
;MRFCSLGSGSRGNGTVVQSGNRSVLIDCGFPFKELCRRLALRQLQAEDLDAILVTHEHGDHWRGVGVVARKLNIPVFMTKGTYRVVRQEKIPEIELFNCHQSFQLDDLTVQPFPVPHDAVEAAQFVFEHEGSRLGIATDLGSVSNHVTSMLTGCDALLMEFNHDEQMLREGPYSASLKRRVGGNFG
;
A
#
# COMPACT_ATOMS: atom_id res chain seq x y z
N MET A 1 -8.34 -11.12 12.07
CA MET A 1 -7.66 -10.00 11.36
C MET A 1 -8.54 -8.75 11.38
N ARG A 2 -7.97 -7.55 11.58
CA ARG A 2 -8.65 -6.26 11.52
C ARG A 2 -7.93 -5.36 10.53
N PHE A 3 -8.64 -4.43 9.90
CA PHE A 3 -8.01 -3.47 8.99
C PHE A 3 -8.77 -2.14 8.98
N CYS A 4 -8.08 -1.05 8.69
CA CYS A 4 -8.72 0.24 8.45
C CYS A 4 -7.91 1.13 7.50
N SER A 5 -8.62 1.81 6.59
CA SER A 5 -8.02 2.89 5.80
C SER A 5 -7.87 4.15 6.67
N LEU A 6 -6.65 4.68 6.71
CA LEU A 6 -6.32 5.98 7.27
C LEU A 6 -6.51 7.08 6.24
N GLY A 7 -6.29 6.79 4.95
CA GLY A 7 -6.51 7.68 3.81
C GLY A 7 -6.49 6.91 2.48
N SER A 8 -7.20 7.43 1.48
CA SER A 8 -7.47 6.77 0.19
C SER A 8 -7.54 7.78 -0.96
N GLY A 9 -6.56 8.68 -1.09
CA GLY A 9 -6.54 9.61 -2.21
C GLY A 9 -5.28 10.47 -2.28
N SER A 10 -5.21 11.33 -3.30
CA SER A 10 -4.01 12.10 -3.69
C SER A 10 -3.34 12.96 -2.62
N ARG A 11 -4.03 13.20 -1.49
CA ARG A 11 -3.48 13.90 -0.32
C ARG A 11 -2.79 12.97 0.68
N GLY A 12 -2.76 11.67 0.43
CA GLY A 12 -2.07 10.66 1.21
C GLY A 12 -2.92 9.41 1.44
N ASN A 13 -2.33 8.28 1.06
CA ASN A 13 -2.80 6.94 1.31
C ASN A 13 -2.16 6.35 2.56
N GLY A 14 -2.86 5.40 3.18
CA GLY A 14 -2.35 4.65 4.30
C GLY A 14 -3.42 3.72 4.83
N THR A 15 -3.06 2.47 5.07
CA THR A 15 -3.96 1.44 5.59
C THR A 15 -3.26 0.68 6.70
N VAL A 16 -3.96 0.39 7.78
CA VAL A 16 -3.43 -0.48 8.85
C VAL A 16 -4.08 -1.85 8.73
N VAL A 17 -3.27 -2.90 8.78
CA VAL A 17 -3.70 -4.29 8.93
C VAL A 17 -3.16 -4.82 10.25
N GLN A 18 -4.03 -5.35 11.09
CA GLN A 18 -3.70 -5.96 12.37
C GLN A 18 -4.09 -7.43 12.40
N SER A 19 -3.16 -8.28 12.80
CA SER A 19 -3.41 -9.71 13.01
C SER A 19 -2.52 -10.23 14.12
N GLY A 20 -3.07 -11.10 14.99
CA GLY A 20 -2.37 -11.55 16.19
C GLY A 20 -1.86 -10.35 17.00
N ASN A 21 -0.54 -10.32 17.24
CA ASN A 21 0.17 -9.25 17.93
C ASN A 21 0.87 -8.26 16.97
N ARG A 22 0.60 -8.33 15.66
CA ARG A 22 1.24 -7.48 14.65
C ARG A 22 0.30 -6.44 14.07
N SER A 23 0.83 -5.25 13.86
CA SER A 23 0.18 -4.11 13.21
C SER A 23 1.08 -3.58 12.11
N VAL A 24 0.61 -3.73 10.88
CA VAL A 24 1.37 -3.38 9.68
C VAL A 24 0.75 -2.15 9.05
N LEU A 25 1.57 -1.15 8.76
CA LEU A 25 1.17 0.03 7.99
C LEU A 25 1.47 -0.21 6.51
N ILE A 26 0.44 -0.22 5.68
CA ILE A 26 0.56 -0.22 4.22
C ILE A 26 0.52 1.22 3.75
N ASP A 27 1.64 1.68 3.20
CA ASP A 27 1.91 3.05 2.75
C ASP A 27 1.79 4.13 3.84
N CYS A 28 2.51 5.23 3.64
CA CYS A 28 2.32 6.44 4.44
C CYS A 28 2.48 7.68 3.56
N GLY A 29 1.35 8.12 3.05
CA GLY A 29 1.18 9.30 2.23
C GLY A 29 1.04 10.60 2.98
N PHE A 30 1.29 10.68 4.29
CA PHE A 30 1.06 11.90 5.07
C PHE A 30 2.16 12.14 6.11
N PRO A 31 2.34 13.38 6.59
CA PRO A 31 3.32 13.68 7.64
C PRO A 31 3.04 12.88 8.92
N PHE A 32 4.10 12.55 9.68
CA PHE A 32 3.98 11.76 10.92
C PHE A 32 2.92 12.28 11.90
N LYS A 33 2.79 13.60 12.05
CA LYS A 33 1.76 14.21 12.91
C LYS A 33 0.34 13.85 12.46
N GLU A 34 0.11 13.79 11.16
CA GLU A 34 -1.18 13.42 10.58
C GLU A 34 -1.43 11.91 10.68
N LEU A 35 -0.38 11.08 10.56
CA LEU A 35 -0.45 9.64 10.86
C LEU A 35 -0.97 9.42 12.28
N CYS A 36 -0.30 10.01 13.29
CA CYS A 36 -0.70 9.86 14.70
C CYS A 36 -2.15 10.32 14.92
N ARG A 37 -2.58 11.43 14.31
CA ARG A 37 -3.95 11.91 14.41
C ARG A 37 -4.96 10.90 13.84
N ARG A 38 -4.65 10.31 12.68
CA ARG A 38 -5.53 9.34 12.00
C ARG A 38 -5.60 8.01 12.76
N LEU A 39 -4.46 7.54 13.29
CA LEU A 39 -4.40 6.35 14.15
C LEU A 39 -5.25 6.56 15.41
N ALA A 40 -5.11 7.71 16.08
CA ALA A 40 -5.88 8.01 17.30
C ALA A 40 -7.40 7.99 17.06
N LEU A 41 -7.89 8.44 15.89
CA LEU A 41 -9.31 8.32 15.52
C LEU A 41 -9.79 6.86 15.40
N ARG A 42 -8.87 5.93 15.21
CA ARG A 42 -9.13 4.48 15.16
C ARG A 42 -8.74 3.77 16.46
N GLN A 43 -8.46 4.54 17.53
CA GLN A 43 -8.01 4.02 18.82
C GLN A 43 -6.70 3.22 18.72
N LEU A 44 -5.81 3.66 17.84
CA LEU A 44 -4.47 3.11 17.64
C LEU A 44 -3.40 4.16 17.98
N GLN A 45 -2.23 3.69 18.39
CA GLN A 45 -1.03 4.49 18.62
C GLN A 45 0.00 4.21 17.53
N ALA A 46 0.95 5.13 17.33
CA ALA A 46 1.97 4.95 16.30
C ALA A 46 2.95 3.84 16.71
N GLU A 47 3.19 3.72 18.01
CA GLU A 47 4.04 2.73 18.66
C GLU A 47 3.48 1.31 18.55
N ASP A 48 2.20 1.15 18.20
CA ASP A 48 1.60 -0.16 17.91
C ASP A 48 2.08 -0.73 16.57
N LEU A 49 2.66 0.09 15.67
CA LEU A 49 3.08 -0.33 14.34
C LEU A 49 4.42 -1.07 14.40
N ASP A 50 4.48 -2.23 13.75
CA ASP A 50 5.67 -3.10 13.72
C ASP A 50 6.50 -2.99 12.44
N ALA A 51 5.85 -2.65 11.32
CA ALA A 51 6.49 -2.61 10.01
C ALA A 51 5.70 -1.70 9.06
N ILE A 52 6.38 -1.23 8.01
CA ILE A 52 5.75 -0.51 6.90
C ILE A 52 5.92 -1.31 5.62
N LEU A 53 4.84 -1.56 4.89
CA LEU A 53 4.84 -2.17 3.57
C LEU A 53 4.51 -1.09 2.55
N VAL A 54 5.32 -0.98 1.51
CA VAL A 54 5.13 0.04 0.47
C VAL A 54 4.67 -0.64 -0.81
N THR A 55 3.53 -0.18 -1.33
CA THR A 55 2.94 -0.69 -2.57
C THR A 55 3.75 -0.21 -3.79
N HIS A 56 4.09 1.08 -3.82
CA HIS A 56 4.84 1.71 -4.91
C HIS A 56 5.39 3.10 -4.51
N GLU A 57 6.19 3.73 -5.39
CA GLU A 57 6.97 4.94 -5.10
C GLU A 57 6.24 6.28 -5.25
N HIS A 58 4.92 6.30 -5.49
CA HIS A 58 4.20 7.56 -5.64
C HIS A 58 4.17 8.35 -4.32
N GLY A 59 4.22 9.68 -4.43
CA GLY A 59 4.43 10.56 -3.28
C GLY A 59 3.31 10.50 -2.23
N ASP A 60 2.08 10.27 -2.66
CA ASP A 60 0.93 10.03 -1.80
C ASP A 60 0.89 8.63 -1.18
N HIS A 61 1.84 7.74 -1.48
CA HIS A 61 2.07 6.47 -0.77
C HIS A 61 3.36 6.51 0.06
N TRP A 62 4.36 7.24 -0.40
CA TRP A 62 5.71 7.13 0.13
C TRP A 62 6.15 8.27 1.06
N ARG A 63 5.70 9.51 0.85
CA ARG A 63 6.38 10.71 1.39
C ARG A 63 6.55 10.74 2.91
N GLY A 64 5.71 10.04 3.67
CA GLY A 64 5.78 9.93 5.12
C GLY A 64 6.64 8.78 5.62
N VAL A 65 6.87 7.74 4.79
CA VAL A 65 7.45 6.45 5.18
C VAL A 65 8.79 6.60 5.89
N GLY A 66 9.75 7.30 5.27
CA GLY A 66 11.08 7.46 5.87
C GLY A 66 11.07 8.16 7.23
N VAL A 67 10.18 9.13 7.44
CA VAL A 67 10.04 9.81 8.74
C VAL A 67 9.43 8.88 9.78
N VAL A 68 8.40 8.12 9.42
CA VAL A 68 7.74 7.15 10.31
C VAL A 68 8.75 6.08 10.73
N ALA A 69 9.43 5.45 9.77
CA ALA A 69 10.39 4.39 10.02
C ALA A 69 11.50 4.84 10.99
N ARG A 70 12.06 6.04 10.82
CA ARG A 70 13.09 6.57 11.74
C ARG A 70 12.55 6.89 13.13
N LYS A 71 11.32 7.39 13.24
CA LYS A 71 10.74 7.77 14.53
C LYS A 71 10.33 6.56 15.37
N LEU A 72 9.83 5.53 14.72
CA LEU A 72 9.37 4.30 15.36
C LEU A 72 10.44 3.22 15.41
N ASN A 73 11.52 3.38 14.65
CA ASN A 73 12.59 2.39 14.49
C ASN A 73 12.06 1.02 14.03
N ILE A 74 11.27 1.04 12.94
CA ILE A 74 10.64 -0.15 12.36
C ILE A 74 11.11 -0.38 10.92
N PRO A 75 11.16 -1.65 10.47
CA PRO A 75 11.57 -2.00 9.12
C PRO A 75 10.56 -1.53 8.05
N VAL A 76 11.09 -1.24 6.86
CA VAL A 76 10.30 -0.91 5.68
C VAL A 76 10.50 -1.97 4.60
N PHE A 77 9.40 -2.59 4.19
CA PHE A 77 9.31 -3.59 3.14
C PHE A 77 8.92 -2.92 1.83
N MET A 78 9.70 -3.13 0.77
CA MET A 78 9.39 -2.62 -0.57
C MET A 78 9.98 -3.51 -1.66
N THR A 79 9.49 -3.35 -2.89
CA THR A 79 10.11 -4.00 -4.06
C THR A 79 11.47 -3.37 -4.38
N LYS A 80 12.30 -4.10 -5.14
CA LYS A 80 13.59 -3.59 -5.58
C LYS A 80 13.46 -2.37 -6.50
N GLY A 81 12.41 -2.32 -7.31
CA GLY A 81 12.04 -1.23 -8.20
C GLY A 81 11.66 0.03 -7.43
N THR A 82 10.77 -0.09 -6.45
CA THR A 82 10.43 1.03 -5.54
C THR A 82 11.68 1.53 -4.83
N TYR A 83 12.50 0.63 -4.25
CA TYR A 83 13.74 1.00 -3.58
C TYR A 83 14.68 1.80 -4.49
N ARG A 84 14.85 1.40 -5.77
CA ARG A 84 15.73 2.12 -6.70
C ARG A 84 15.35 3.59 -6.88
N VAL A 85 14.07 3.92 -6.80
CA VAL A 85 13.59 5.30 -6.92
C VAL A 85 13.82 6.06 -5.62
N VAL A 86 13.56 5.43 -4.47
CA VAL A 86 13.53 6.11 -3.17
C VAL A 86 14.80 5.97 -2.32
N ARG A 87 15.82 5.23 -2.80
CA ARG A 87 17.08 4.91 -2.08
C ARG A 87 17.87 6.09 -1.50
N GLN A 88 17.58 7.32 -1.91
CA GLN A 88 18.22 8.51 -1.35
C GLN A 88 17.68 8.87 0.04
N GLU A 89 16.52 8.31 0.42
CA GLU A 89 15.89 8.52 1.72
C GLU A 89 16.60 7.75 2.83
N LYS A 90 16.64 8.35 4.01
CA LYS A 90 17.23 7.72 5.20
C LYS A 90 16.21 6.81 5.88
N ILE A 91 16.40 5.50 5.78
CA ILE A 91 15.53 4.48 6.41
C ILE A 91 16.44 3.59 7.25
N PRO A 92 16.07 3.31 8.51
CA PRO A 92 16.94 2.56 9.43
C PRO A 92 17.15 1.12 8.96
N GLU A 93 16.08 0.48 8.49
CA GLU A 93 16.06 -0.92 8.09
C GLU A 93 15.15 -1.08 6.88
N ILE A 94 15.68 -1.72 5.83
CA ILE A 94 14.99 -1.95 4.57
C ILE A 94 15.01 -3.44 4.27
N GLU A 95 13.84 -3.99 4.04
CA GLU A 95 13.65 -5.36 3.59
C GLU A 95 13.11 -5.36 2.17
N LEU A 96 13.82 -6.02 1.26
CA LEU A 96 13.39 -6.12 -0.14
C LEU A 96 12.58 -7.39 -0.34
N PHE A 97 11.38 -7.27 -0.89
CA PHE A 97 10.56 -8.43 -1.25
C PHE A 97 10.46 -8.62 -2.77
N ASN A 98 10.13 -9.85 -3.16
CA ASN A 98 9.79 -10.23 -4.53
C ASN A 98 8.27 -10.39 -4.61
N CYS A 99 7.62 -9.76 -5.59
CA CYS A 99 6.17 -9.83 -5.80
C CYS A 99 5.63 -11.24 -6.12
N HIS A 100 6.48 -12.25 -6.24
CA HIS A 100 6.10 -13.63 -6.50
C HIS A 100 6.41 -14.57 -5.33
N GLN A 101 6.89 -14.04 -4.20
CA GLN A 101 7.29 -14.84 -3.05
C GLN A 101 6.68 -14.28 -1.78
N SER A 102 5.91 -15.13 -1.08
CA SER A 102 5.40 -14.81 0.24
C SER A 102 6.53 -14.67 1.25
N PHE A 103 6.31 -13.81 2.24
CA PHE A 103 7.18 -13.66 3.41
C PHE A 103 6.35 -13.67 4.69
N GLN A 104 7.03 -13.85 5.83
CA GLN A 104 6.39 -13.89 7.14
C GLN A 104 6.70 -12.63 7.93
N LEU A 105 5.68 -12.11 8.60
CA LEU A 105 5.80 -11.15 9.70
C LEU A 105 5.24 -11.86 10.94
N ASP A 106 6.09 -12.66 11.59
CA ASP A 106 5.72 -13.67 12.59
C ASP A 106 4.65 -14.66 12.10
N ASP A 107 3.42 -14.53 12.61
CA ASP A 107 2.25 -15.37 12.35
C ASP A 107 1.38 -14.81 11.21
N LEU A 108 1.75 -13.67 10.64
CA LEU A 108 1.10 -13.04 9.51
C LEU A 108 1.87 -13.36 8.22
N THR A 109 1.26 -14.19 7.36
CA THR A 109 1.78 -14.45 6.03
C THR A 109 1.38 -13.29 5.11
N VAL A 110 2.37 -12.70 4.45
CA VAL A 110 2.16 -11.66 3.44
C VAL A 110 2.53 -12.22 2.07
N GLN A 111 1.55 -12.27 1.17
CA GLN A 111 1.73 -12.64 -0.21
C GLN A 111 1.65 -11.38 -1.07
N PRO A 112 2.78 -10.78 -1.46
CA PRO A 112 2.78 -9.71 -2.44
C PRO A 112 2.41 -10.26 -3.83
N PHE A 113 1.86 -9.41 -4.68
CA PHE A 113 1.61 -9.71 -6.09
C PHE A 113 1.73 -8.45 -6.96
N PRO A 114 2.25 -8.55 -8.19
CA PRO A 114 2.38 -7.40 -9.08
C PRO A 114 1.01 -6.97 -9.60
N VAL A 115 0.85 -5.67 -9.77
CA VAL A 115 -0.36 -5.07 -10.33
C VAL A 115 -0.04 -4.15 -11.50
N PRO A 116 -0.92 -4.03 -12.51
CA PRO A 116 -0.78 -3.02 -13.55
C PRO A 116 -0.96 -1.64 -12.92
N HIS A 117 0.11 -0.85 -12.82
CA HIS A 117 0.08 0.53 -12.35
C HIS A 117 1.24 1.32 -12.98
N ASP A 118 1.10 2.63 -13.19
CA ASP A 118 2.13 3.53 -13.73
C ASP A 118 3.21 3.84 -12.68
N ALA A 119 3.88 2.78 -12.20
CA ALA A 119 4.97 2.83 -11.24
C ALA A 119 6.07 1.82 -11.64
N VAL A 120 7.27 1.97 -11.09
CA VAL A 120 8.45 1.19 -11.48
C VAL A 120 8.29 -0.31 -11.19
N GLU A 121 7.73 -0.66 -10.03
CA GLU A 121 7.45 -2.05 -9.65
C GLU A 121 6.36 -2.09 -8.57
N ALA A 122 5.11 -1.84 -8.97
CA ALA A 122 3.96 -1.81 -8.08
C ALA A 122 3.57 -3.21 -7.58
N ALA A 123 3.27 -3.29 -6.28
CA ALA A 123 2.80 -4.48 -5.61
C ALA A 123 1.56 -4.20 -4.77
N GLN A 124 0.69 -5.19 -4.68
CA GLN A 124 -0.40 -5.27 -3.73
C GLN A 124 -0.23 -6.53 -2.88
N PHE A 125 -1.06 -6.71 -1.86
CA PHE A 125 -0.84 -7.73 -0.83
C PHE A 125 -2.09 -8.53 -0.53
N VAL A 126 -1.91 -9.84 -0.36
CA VAL A 126 -2.85 -10.71 0.37
C VAL A 126 -2.22 -11.04 1.71
N PHE A 127 -2.98 -10.83 2.77
CA PHE A 127 -2.61 -11.17 4.15
C PHE A 127 -3.35 -12.43 4.57
N GLU A 128 -2.64 -13.36 5.18
CA GLU A 128 -3.21 -14.60 5.72
C GLU A 128 -2.77 -14.83 7.16
N HIS A 129 -3.74 -15.14 8.02
CA HIS A 129 -3.50 -15.50 9.41
C HIS A 129 -4.63 -16.39 9.92
N GLU A 130 -4.27 -17.53 10.52
CA GLU A 130 -5.22 -18.53 11.06
C GLU A 130 -6.34 -18.90 10.06
N GLY A 131 -5.98 -19.03 8.77
CA GLY A 131 -6.91 -19.36 7.69
C GLY A 131 -7.80 -18.22 7.20
N SER A 132 -7.78 -17.05 7.84
CA SER A 132 -8.45 -15.84 7.33
C SER A 132 -7.59 -15.12 6.29
N ARG A 133 -8.18 -14.72 5.16
CA ARG A 133 -7.49 -14.07 4.04
C ARG A 133 -8.06 -12.68 3.73
N LEU A 134 -7.21 -11.66 3.74
CA LEU A 134 -7.54 -10.27 3.38
C LEU A 134 -6.74 -9.86 2.14
N GLY A 135 -7.43 -9.51 1.06
CA GLY A 135 -6.82 -8.91 -0.12
C GLY A 135 -6.87 -7.38 -0.09
N ILE A 136 -5.75 -6.73 -0.41
CA ILE A 136 -5.67 -5.28 -0.65
C ILE A 136 -5.48 -5.08 -2.16
N ALA A 137 -6.24 -4.15 -2.73
CA ALA A 137 -6.15 -3.80 -4.15
C ALA A 137 -6.51 -2.32 -4.35
N THR A 138 -5.51 -1.45 -4.22
CA THR A 138 -5.58 -0.03 -4.59
C THR A 138 -4.81 0.23 -5.88
N ASP A 139 -5.02 1.39 -6.50
CA ASP A 139 -4.25 1.84 -7.67
C ASP A 139 -4.13 0.78 -8.79
N LEU A 140 -5.23 0.08 -9.07
CA LEU A 140 -5.26 -0.87 -10.19
C LEU A 140 -5.54 -0.13 -11.49
N GLY A 141 -4.58 -0.13 -12.41
CA GLY A 141 -4.79 0.33 -13.79
C GLY A 141 -5.68 -0.60 -14.60
N SER A 142 -5.62 -1.92 -14.32
CA SER A 142 -6.54 -2.90 -14.91
C SER A 142 -6.66 -4.16 -14.06
N VAL A 143 -7.81 -4.82 -14.15
CA VAL A 143 -8.06 -6.11 -13.48
C VAL A 143 -7.62 -7.25 -14.39
N SER A 144 -6.38 -7.70 -14.22
CA SER A 144 -5.86 -8.86 -14.96
C SER A 144 -6.32 -10.19 -14.35
N ASN A 145 -6.25 -11.28 -15.12
CA ASN A 145 -6.51 -12.63 -14.61
C ASN A 145 -5.61 -12.98 -13.41
N HIS A 146 -4.39 -12.46 -13.38
CA HIS A 146 -3.48 -12.66 -12.25
C HIS A 146 -4.03 -11.99 -10.99
N VAL A 147 -4.45 -10.72 -11.08
CA VAL A 147 -5.09 -10.00 -9.96
C VAL A 147 -6.32 -10.75 -9.46
N THR A 148 -7.21 -11.17 -10.37
CA THR A 148 -8.39 -11.96 -10.00
C THR A 148 -8.01 -13.27 -9.30
N SER A 149 -7.01 -13.99 -9.81
CA SER A 149 -6.54 -15.24 -9.21
C SER A 149 -5.97 -15.04 -7.81
N MET A 150 -5.21 -13.96 -7.58
CA MET A 150 -4.59 -13.67 -6.28
C MET A 150 -5.65 -13.36 -5.22
N LEU A 151 -6.68 -12.60 -5.61
CA LEU A 151 -7.75 -12.17 -4.72
C LEU A 151 -8.85 -13.24 -4.55
N THR A 152 -8.88 -14.27 -5.39
CA THR A 152 -9.85 -15.36 -5.30
C THR A 152 -9.71 -16.10 -3.96
N GLY A 153 -10.84 -16.31 -3.28
CA GLY A 153 -10.89 -16.97 -1.98
C GLY A 153 -10.40 -16.11 -0.81
N CYS A 154 -10.26 -14.79 -0.98
CA CYS A 154 -10.16 -13.89 0.17
C CYS A 154 -11.51 -13.78 0.87
N ASP A 155 -11.50 -13.74 2.20
CA ASP A 155 -12.70 -13.54 3.02
C ASP A 155 -13.12 -12.06 3.06
N ALA A 156 -12.14 -11.16 2.85
CA ALA A 156 -12.35 -9.72 2.78
C ALA A 156 -11.47 -9.09 1.70
N LEU A 157 -11.95 -7.99 1.12
CA LEU A 157 -11.23 -7.17 0.16
C LEU A 157 -11.29 -5.69 0.57
N LEU A 158 -10.15 -5.02 0.61
CA LEU A 158 -10.06 -3.56 0.63
C LEU A 158 -9.69 -3.12 -0.78
N MET A 159 -10.61 -2.42 -1.44
CA MET A 159 -10.44 -1.97 -2.82
C MET A 159 -10.68 -0.47 -2.93
N GLU A 160 -9.93 0.16 -3.83
CA GLU A 160 -10.16 1.54 -4.24
C GLU A 160 -11.04 1.61 -5.48
N PHE A 161 -12.04 2.51 -5.45
CA PHE A 161 -12.92 2.78 -6.58
C PHE A 161 -13.02 4.29 -6.78
N ASN A 162 -11.97 4.88 -7.34
CA ASN A 162 -11.85 6.34 -7.53
C ASN A 162 -11.87 6.76 -9.02
N HIS A 163 -12.02 5.81 -9.94
CA HIS A 163 -11.98 6.06 -11.38
C HIS A 163 -13.38 6.10 -11.99
N ASP A 164 -13.68 7.21 -12.68
CA ASP A 164 -14.84 7.38 -13.53
C ASP A 164 -14.37 7.94 -14.88
N GLU A 165 -14.60 7.17 -15.95
CA GLU A 165 -14.10 7.54 -17.28
C GLU A 165 -14.71 8.84 -17.79
N GLN A 166 -15.98 9.10 -17.50
CA GLN A 166 -16.66 10.29 -17.95
C GLN A 166 -16.09 11.52 -17.22
N MET A 167 -15.94 11.43 -15.90
CA MET A 167 -15.29 12.47 -15.11
C MET A 167 -13.84 12.71 -15.53
N LEU A 168 -13.09 11.66 -15.87
CA LEU A 168 -11.72 11.80 -16.39
C LEU A 168 -11.71 12.51 -17.74
N ARG A 169 -12.61 12.14 -18.67
CA ARG A 169 -12.71 12.75 -20.01
C ARG A 169 -13.11 14.21 -19.94
N GLU A 170 -14.10 14.56 -19.12
CA GLU A 170 -14.69 15.89 -19.01
C GLU A 170 -13.93 16.80 -18.02
N GLY A 171 -13.17 16.20 -17.11
CA GLY A 171 -12.48 16.90 -16.03
C GLY A 171 -11.36 17.86 -16.49
N PRO A 172 -10.83 18.66 -15.56
CA PRO A 172 -9.88 19.73 -15.86
C PRO A 172 -8.46 19.25 -16.18
N TYR A 173 -8.21 17.94 -16.17
CA TYR A 173 -6.89 17.37 -16.38
C TYR A 173 -6.31 17.66 -17.78
N SER A 174 -5.00 17.75 -17.88
CA SER A 174 -4.32 17.87 -19.17
C SER A 174 -4.57 16.63 -20.03
N ALA A 175 -4.52 16.79 -21.36
CA ALA A 175 -4.68 15.65 -22.27
C ALA A 175 -3.63 14.53 -22.04
N SER A 176 -2.41 14.90 -21.61
CA SER A 176 -1.39 13.92 -21.26
C SER A 176 -1.75 13.11 -20.02
N LEU A 177 -2.27 13.76 -18.97
CA LEU A 177 -2.69 13.09 -17.74
C LEU A 177 -3.91 12.20 -17.98
N LYS A 178 -4.89 12.66 -18.77
CA LYS A 178 -6.07 11.85 -19.15
C LYS A 178 -5.67 10.57 -19.89
N ARG A 179 -4.70 10.66 -20.83
CA ARG A 179 -4.21 9.48 -21.56
C ARG A 179 -3.46 8.49 -20.69
N ARG A 180 -2.74 8.99 -19.68
CA ARG A 180 -2.02 8.16 -18.73
C ARG A 180 -3.03 7.40 -17.87
N VAL A 181 -3.82 8.14 -17.08
CA VAL A 181 -4.83 7.62 -16.13
C VAL A 181 -5.90 6.76 -16.80
N GLY A 182 -6.23 7.04 -18.07
CA GLY A 182 -7.20 6.26 -18.84
C GLY A 182 -6.63 5.02 -19.55
N GLY A 183 -5.33 4.74 -19.40
CA GLY A 183 -4.69 3.55 -19.95
C GLY A 183 -4.80 2.34 -19.02
N ASN A 184 -4.39 1.16 -19.51
CA ASN A 184 -4.43 -0.11 -18.75
C ASN A 184 -3.52 -0.15 -17.51
N PHE A 185 -2.73 0.90 -17.29
CA PHE A 185 -1.80 1.06 -16.18
C PHE A 185 -2.20 2.19 -15.23
N GLY A 186 -3.30 2.92 -15.46
CA GLY A 186 -3.68 4.03 -14.56
C GLY A 186 -2.63 5.14 -14.48
#